data_AF-A0A1R4L0S4-F1
#
_entry.id   AF-A0A1R4L0S4-F1
#
_cell.length_a   1.000
_cell.length_b   1.000
_cell.length_c   1.000
_cell.angle_alpha   90.00
_cell.angle_beta   90.00
_cell.angle_gamma   90.00
#
_symmetry.space_group_name_H-M   'P 1'
#
loop_
_entity.id
_entity.type
_entity.pdbx_description
1 polymer ?
#
loop_
_entity_poly.entity_id
_entity_poly.type
_entity_poly.pdbx_seq_one_letter_code
_entity_poly.pdbx_strand_id
1 'polypeptide(L)'
;MFALCLRYSKDEDQAQDILQLGFIKVFNKSHLFNEQGSLEGWIRRIMVNTAIEAYRRNAVKFTEPLEQQHTEIAESLQTPDNLDYQDLLALIKMLPLSYRTVFNLYAIEGYSHREIAEMLTITQTNSKSQLSRARKWLKERLVQLERTQ
;
A
#
# COMPACT_ATOMS: atom_id res chain seq x y z
N MET A 1 -2.76 -10.98 8.05
CA MET A 1 -1.70 -10.86 7.02
C MET A 1 -2.24 -10.65 5.62
N PHE A 2 -3.25 -11.38 5.13
CA PHE A 2 -3.80 -11.17 3.79
C PHE A 2 -4.33 -9.74 3.52
N ALA A 3 -5.05 -9.15 4.48
CA ALA A 3 -5.49 -7.75 4.40
C ALA A 3 -4.33 -6.75 4.23
N LEU A 4 -3.15 -7.06 4.77
CA LEU A 4 -1.94 -6.26 4.54
C LEU A 4 -1.45 -6.43 3.12
N CYS A 5 -1.38 -7.67 2.60
CA CYS A 5 -0.97 -7.91 1.22
C CYS A 5 -1.87 -7.17 0.23
N LEU A 6 -3.20 -7.17 0.46
CA LEU A 6 -4.17 -6.42 -0.36
C LEU A 6 -3.88 -4.91 -0.42
N ARG A 7 -3.30 -4.30 0.62
CA ARG A 7 -2.94 -2.88 0.61
C ARG A 7 -1.84 -2.52 -0.39
N TYR A 8 -1.01 -3.49 -0.74
CA TYR A 8 0.15 -3.32 -1.63
C TYR A 8 -0.05 -3.98 -3.01
N SER A 9 -1.17 -4.68 -3.22
CA SER A 9 -1.42 -5.49 -4.41
C SER A 9 -2.40 -4.81 -5.36
N LYS A 10 -2.17 -4.90 -6.67
CA LYS A 10 -3.07 -4.37 -7.69
C LYS A 10 -4.40 -5.13 -7.73
N ASP A 11 -4.38 -6.43 -7.45
CA ASP A 11 -5.52 -7.35 -7.46
C ASP A 11 -5.37 -8.40 -6.34
N GLU A 12 -6.38 -9.26 -6.22
CA GLU A 12 -6.43 -10.31 -5.19
C GLU A 12 -5.39 -11.42 -5.44
N ASP A 13 -5.21 -11.83 -6.70
CA ASP A 13 -4.25 -12.86 -7.09
C ASP A 13 -2.82 -12.46 -6.67
N GLN A 14 -2.42 -11.21 -6.94
CA GLN A 14 -1.15 -10.70 -6.48
C GLN A 14 -1.04 -10.69 -4.95
N ALA A 15 -2.13 -10.42 -4.23
CA ALA A 15 -2.12 -10.45 -2.78
C ALA A 15 -1.92 -11.87 -2.24
N GLN A 16 -2.51 -12.88 -2.89
CA GLN A 16 -2.34 -14.29 -2.55
C GLN A 16 -0.88 -14.73 -2.81
N ASP A 17 -0.30 -14.34 -3.93
CA ASP A 17 1.11 -14.61 -4.25
C ASP A 17 2.06 -14.00 -3.21
N ILE A 18 1.85 -12.73 -2.84
CA ILE A 18 2.65 -12.05 -1.83
C ILE A 18 2.51 -12.74 -0.48
N LEU A 19 1.29 -13.15 -0.11
CA LEU A 19 1.04 -13.86 1.15
C LEU A 19 1.79 -15.20 1.19
N GLN A 20 1.69 -15.99 0.11
CA GLN A 20 2.33 -17.29 0.01
C GLN A 20 3.85 -17.17 0.06
N LEU A 21 4.44 -16.32 -0.79
CA LEU A 21 5.88 -16.06 -0.80
C LEU A 21 6.36 -15.47 0.53
N GLY A 22 5.55 -14.62 1.15
CA GLY A 22 5.83 -14.04 2.46
C GLY A 22 5.95 -15.12 3.53
N PHE A 23 5.00 -16.06 3.59
CA PHE A 23 5.07 -17.15 4.56
C PHE A 23 6.21 -18.12 4.29
N ILE A 24 6.52 -18.43 3.03
CA ILE A 24 7.73 -19.22 2.70
C ILE A 24 8.98 -18.55 3.29
N LYS A 25 9.11 -17.23 3.15
CA LYS A 25 10.22 -16.47 3.77
C LYS A 25 10.18 -16.47 5.29
N VAL A 26 8.99 -16.36 5.90
CA VAL A 26 8.81 -16.46 7.36
C VAL A 26 9.36 -17.79 7.86
N PHE A 27 8.97 -18.92 7.26
CA PHE A 27 9.44 -20.23 7.69
C PHE A 27 10.94 -20.41 7.44
N ASN A 28 11.46 -19.97 6.30
CA ASN A 28 12.89 -20.06 5.99
C ASN A 28 13.75 -19.20 6.94
N LYS A 29 13.20 -18.10 7.44
CA LYS A 29 13.90 -17.16 8.34
C LYS A 29 13.50 -17.32 9.80
N SER A 30 12.72 -18.33 10.16
CA SER A 30 12.20 -18.52 11.52
C SER A 30 13.31 -18.54 12.58
N HIS A 31 14.47 -19.12 12.24
CA HIS A 31 15.67 -19.15 13.08
C HIS A 31 16.27 -17.76 13.39
N LEU A 32 15.91 -16.72 12.64
CA LEU A 32 16.35 -15.34 12.89
C LEU A 32 15.42 -14.59 13.85
N PHE A 33 14.25 -15.14 14.15
CA PHE A 33 13.37 -14.56 15.16
C PHE A 33 13.94 -14.89 16.54
N ASN A 34 14.41 -13.85 17.23
CA ASN A 34 15.11 -13.97 18.51
C ASN A 34 14.20 -13.68 19.72
N GLU A 35 12.88 -13.76 19.54
CA GLU A 35 11.84 -13.45 20.55
C GLU A 35 11.91 -12.01 21.11
N GLN A 36 12.72 -11.14 20.53
CA GLN A 36 12.76 -9.72 20.90
C GLN A 36 11.68 -8.97 20.14
N GLY A 37 10.54 -8.76 20.82
CA GLY A 37 9.37 -8.07 20.28
C GLY A 37 8.28 -9.01 19.78
N SER A 38 7.28 -8.46 19.11
CA SER A 38 6.12 -9.22 18.65
C SER A 38 6.44 -10.07 17.43
N LEU A 39 6.11 -11.37 17.48
CA LEU A 39 6.14 -12.28 16.34
C LEU A 39 5.31 -11.72 15.17
N GLU A 40 4.14 -11.14 15.47
CA GLU A 40 3.30 -10.52 14.46
C GLU A 40 4.01 -9.35 13.77
N GLY A 41 4.72 -8.51 14.52
CA GLY A 41 5.50 -7.41 13.97
C GLY A 41 6.64 -7.89 13.07
N TRP A 42 7.31 -8.97 13.45
CA TRP A 42 8.35 -9.59 12.65
C TRP A 42 7.80 -10.17 11.34
N ILE A 43 6.70 -10.93 11.40
CA ILE A 43 6.01 -11.47 10.22
C ILE A 43 5.52 -10.32 9.33
N ARG A 44 4.93 -9.27 9.92
CA ARG A 44 4.45 -8.08 9.21
C ARG A 44 5.58 -7.45 8.39
N ARG A 45 6.76 -7.28 8.97
CA ARG A 45 7.93 -6.73 8.27
C ARG A 45 8.34 -7.60 7.08
N ILE A 46 8.31 -8.93 7.21
CA ILE A 46 8.58 -9.85 6.10
C ILE A 46 7.53 -9.70 4.98
N MET A 47 6.25 -9.58 5.36
CA MET A 47 5.15 -9.41 4.40
C MET A 47 5.27 -8.10 3.62
N VAL A 48 5.52 -6.97 4.31
CA VAL A 48 5.72 -5.66 3.68
C VAL A 48 6.91 -5.68 2.73
N ASN A 49 8.05 -6.24 3.16
CA ASN A 49 9.22 -6.36 2.29
C ASN A 49 8.93 -7.22 1.04
N THR A 50 8.18 -8.31 1.20
CA THR A 50 7.79 -9.18 0.08
C THR A 50 6.86 -8.46 -0.90
N ALA A 51 5.94 -7.64 -0.39
CA ALA A 51 5.08 -6.81 -1.21
C ALA A 51 5.85 -5.74 -1.98
N ILE A 52 6.83 -5.08 -1.34
CA ILE A 52 7.71 -4.10 -1.98
C ILE A 52 8.54 -4.74 -3.10
N GLU A 53 9.07 -5.94 -2.88
CA GLU A 53 9.78 -6.67 -3.94
C GLU A 53 8.86 -6.98 -5.13
N ALA A 54 7.61 -7.39 -4.88
CA ALA A 54 6.62 -7.61 -5.93
C ALA A 54 6.28 -6.31 -6.67
N TYR A 55 6.12 -5.20 -5.95
CA TYR A 55 5.92 -3.87 -6.52
C TYR A 55 7.07 -3.49 -7.46
N ARG A 56 8.33 -3.63 -7.00
CA ARG A 56 9.51 -3.33 -7.82
C ARG A 56 9.57 -4.16 -9.10
N ARG A 57 9.30 -5.47 -9.03
CA ARG A 57 9.29 -6.34 -10.21
C ARG A 57 8.28 -5.89 -11.27
N ASN A 58 7.16 -5.31 -10.86
CA ASN A 58 6.16 -4.79 -11.77
C ASN A 58 6.52 -3.38 -12.28
N ALA A 59 7.11 -2.52 -11.44
CA ALA A 59 7.57 -1.20 -11.85
C ALA A 59 8.66 -1.27 -12.94
N VAL A 60 9.56 -2.27 -12.88
CA VAL A 60 10.60 -2.49 -13.90
C VAL A 60 10.00 -2.90 -15.27
N LYS A 61 8.76 -3.40 -15.31
CA LYS A 61 8.07 -3.71 -16.58
C LYS A 61 7.37 -2.49 -17.21
N PHE A 62 7.23 -1.39 -16.47
CA PHE A 62 6.57 -0.16 -16.91
C PHE A 62 7.53 1.03 -16.75
N THR A 63 8.55 1.10 -17.60
CA THR A 63 9.38 2.29 -17.78
C THR A 63 8.65 3.26 -18.70
N GLU A 64 7.50 3.79 -18.29
CA GLU A 64 6.88 4.94 -18.95
C GLU A 64 6.86 6.16 -18.01
N PRO A 65 7.01 7.39 -18.55
CA PRO A 65 6.96 8.61 -17.75
C PRO A 65 5.67 8.68 -16.94
N LEU A 66 5.79 9.16 -15.70
CA LEU A 66 4.74 9.31 -14.68
C LEU A 66 3.70 10.40 -14.99
N GLU A 67 3.35 10.56 -16.26
CA GLU A 67 2.26 11.41 -16.73
C GLU A 67 1.25 10.49 -17.41
N GLN A 68 -0.02 10.55 -16.97
CA GLN A 68 -1.16 9.86 -17.56
C GLN A 68 -1.38 8.39 -17.16
N GLN A 69 -1.69 8.16 -15.87
CA GLN A 69 -2.73 7.17 -15.55
C GLN A 69 -3.71 7.78 -14.55
N HIS A 70 -4.57 8.67 -15.06
CA HIS A 70 -5.90 8.84 -14.49
C HIS A 70 -6.71 7.62 -14.93
N THR A 71 -6.66 6.55 -14.14
CA THR A 71 -7.67 5.50 -14.28
C THR A 71 -8.89 5.98 -13.51
N GLU A 72 -9.87 6.51 -14.24
CA GLU A 72 -11.23 6.69 -13.72
C GLU A 72 -11.79 5.31 -13.43
N ILE A 73 -11.62 4.84 -12.20
CA ILE A 73 -12.43 3.75 -11.67
C ILE A 73 -13.56 4.42 -10.90
N ALA A 74 -14.62 4.74 -11.64
CA ALA A 74 -15.91 5.07 -11.07
C ALA A 74 -16.71 3.77 -11.02
N GLU A 75 -16.90 3.21 -9.83
CA GLU A 75 -17.97 2.24 -9.62
C GLU A 75 -18.47 2.27 -8.16
N SER A 76 -19.71 2.74 -8.02
CA SER A 76 -20.71 2.41 -7.00
C SER A 76 -20.21 2.12 -5.58
N LEU A 77 -19.98 3.18 -4.78
CA LEU A 77 -20.04 3.07 -3.33
C LEU A 77 -21.51 3.16 -2.90
N GLN A 78 -22.09 2.03 -2.48
CA GLN A 78 -23.29 2.06 -1.64
C GLN A 78 -22.82 2.40 -0.22
N THR A 79 -23.20 3.57 0.27
CA THR A 79 -22.79 4.14 1.55
C THR A 79 -23.59 3.55 2.71
N PRO A 80 -22.97 2.91 3.70
CA PRO A 80 -23.57 2.74 5.02
C PRO A 80 -23.45 4.04 5.83
N ASP A 81 -24.41 4.31 6.70
CA ASP A 81 -24.62 5.56 7.48
C ASP A 81 -23.51 5.94 8.49
N ASN A 82 -22.38 5.25 8.50
CA ASN A 82 -21.21 5.62 9.30
C ASN A 82 -19.98 5.48 8.43
N LEU A 83 -19.13 6.50 8.42
CA LEU A 83 -17.85 6.49 7.71
C LEU A 83 -16.95 5.44 8.38
N ASP A 84 -17.11 4.19 7.99
CA ASP A 84 -16.52 3.04 8.65
C ASP A 84 -15.07 2.88 8.19
N TYR A 85 -14.26 2.19 8.99
CA TYR A 85 -12.91 1.78 8.64
C TYR A 85 -12.86 1.08 7.26
N GLN A 86 -13.94 0.40 6.86
CA GLN A 86 -14.06 -0.23 5.54
C GLN A 86 -14.14 0.77 4.38
N ASP A 87 -14.86 1.88 4.53
CA ASP A 87 -14.97 2.90 3.48
C ASP A 87 -13.63 3.58 3.23
N LEU A 88 -12.89 3.86 4.30
CA LEU A 88 -11.53 4.40 4.19
C LEU A 88 -10.59 3.43 3.46
N LEU A 89 -10.69 2.12 3.75
CA LEU A 89 -9.90 1.11 3.04
C LEU A 89 -10.28 1.02 1.57
N ALA A 90 -11.57 1.11 1.22
CA ALA A 90 -12.04 1.14 -0.15
C ALA A 90 -11.49 2.37 -0.89
N LEU A 91 -11.55 3.56 -0.29
CA LEU A 91 -10.97 4.78 -0.86
C LEU A 91 -9.46 4.67 -1.07
N ILE A 92 -8.73 4.14 -0.09
CA ILE A 92 -7.29 3.90 -0.23
C ILE A 92 -7.00 2.95 -1.38
N LYS A 93 -7.82 1.90 -1.59
CA LYS A 93 -7.65 0.98 -2.73
C LYS A 93 -7.78 1.67 -4.09
N MET A 94 -8.62 2.69 -4.22
CA MET A 94 -8.82 3.44 -5.47
C MET A 94 -7.65 4.38 -5.82
N LEU A 95 -6.71 4.63 -4.89
CA LEU A 95 -5.51 5.39 -5.21
C LEU A 95 -4.66 4.66 -6.26
N PRO A 96 -3.98 5.39 -7.16
CA PRO A 96 -2.93 4.82 -8.00
C PRO A 96 -1.93 4.04 -7.14
N LEU A 97 -1.48 2.88 -7.64
CA LEU A 97 -0.68 1.92 -6.87
C LEU A 97 0.56 2.56 -6.21
N SER A 98 1.24 3.48 -6.90
CA SER A 98 2.41 4.19 -6.38
C SER A 98 2.05 5.07 -5.19
N TYR A 99 0.98 5.87 -5.29
CA TYR A 99 0.51 6.78 -4.25
C TYR A 99 0.04 6.00 -3.03
N ARG A 100 -0.72 4.92 -3.27
CA ARG A 100 -1.19 3.99 -2.24
C ARG A 100 -0.03 3.34 -1.48
N THR A 101 0.99 2.87 -2.21
CA THR A 101 2.17 2.23 -1.62
C THR A 101 2.93 3.20 -0.72
N VAL A 102 3.22 4.41 -1.20
CA VAL A 102 3.90 5.43 -0.39
C VAL A 102 3.04 5.86 0.81
N PHE A 103 1.74 6.05 0.63
CA PHE A 103 0.82 6.38 1.71
C PHE A 103 0.84 5.31 2.81
N ASN A 104 0.72 4.04 2.47
CA ASN A 104 0.74 2.94 3.43
C ASN A 104 2.08 2.87 4.17
N LEU A 105 3.21 2.95 3.46
CA LEU A 105 4.54 2.90 4.08
C LEU A 105 4.77 4.06 5.06
N TYR A 106 4.28 5.26 4.73
CA TYR A 106 4.45 6.41 5.61
C TYR A 106 3.45 6.43 6.77
N ALA A 107 2.15 6.37 6.45
CA ALA A 107 1.07 6.62 7.42
C ALA A 107 0.72 5.40 8.29
N ILE A 108 0.98 4.18 7.82
CA ILE A 108 0.58 2.93 8.49
C ILE A 108 1.80 2.15 9.00
N GLU A 109 2.87 2.09 8.21
CA GLU A 109 4.10 1.40 8.61
C GLU A 109 5.07 2.31 9.38
N GLY A 110 4.91 3.64 9.28
CA GLY A 110 5.72 4.62 10.02
C GLY A 110 7.10 4.88 9.41
N TYR A 111 7.35 4.48 8.16
CA TYR A 111 8.63 4.74 7.50
C TYR A 111 8.82 6.21 7.14
N SER A 112 10.05 6.69 7.27
CA SER A 112 10.44 8.01 6.80
C SER A 112 10.50 8.06 5.26
N HIS A 113 10.41 9.26 4.69
CA HIS A 113 10.58 9.45 3.24
C HIS A 113 11.94 8.97 2.72
N ARG A 114 12.98 9.00 3.56
CA ARG A 114 14.30 8.47 3.24
C ARG A 114 14.25 6.95 3.08
N GLU A 115 13.70 6.25 4.06
CA GLU A 115 13.56 4.79 4.00
C GLU A 115 12.67 4.36 2.84
N ILE A 116 11.56 5.07 2.60
CA ILE A 116 10.66 4.78 1.48
C ILE A 116 11.37 4.97 0.13
N ALA A 117 12.17 6.03 -0.02
CA ALA A 117 12.96 6.27 -1.22
C ALA A 117 13.93 5.10 -1.49
N GLU A 118 14.63 4.63 -0.46
CA GLU A 118 15.51 3.47 -0.54
C GLU A 118 14.72 2.19 -0.86
N MET A 119 13.57 1.97 -0.21
CA MET A 119 12.71 0.79 -0.39
C MET A 119 12.00 0.74 -1.74
N LEU A 120 11.69 1.87 -2.37
CA LEU A 120 11.00 1.90 -3.67
C LEU A 120 11.93 2.23 -4.83
N THR A 121 13.20 2.53 -4.54
CA THR A 121 14.19 2.96 -5.55
C THR A 121 13.73 4.24 -6.27
N ILE A 122 13.22 5.20 -5.51
CA ILE A 122 12.76 6.52 -5.98
C ILE A 122 13.48 7.63 -5.20
N THR A 123 13.32 8.90 -5.60
CA THR A 123 13.86 10.02 -4.82
C THR A 123 12.97 10.35 -3.61
N GLN A 124 13.56 10.92 -2.56
CA GLN A 124 12.79 11.41 -1.40
C GLN A 124 11.74 12.45 -1.81
N THR A 125 12.07 13.31 -2.77
CA THR A 125 11.14 14.30 -3.35
C THR A 125 9.95 13.61 -4.01
N ASN A 126 10.18 12.52 -4.74
CA ASN A 126 9.11 11.71 -5.34
C ASN A 126 8.22 11.07 -4.24
N SER A 127 8.81 10.52 -3.17
CA SER A 127 8.04 10.01 -2.03
C SER A 127 7.15 11.10 -1.39
N LYS A 128 7.69 12.29 -1.15
CA LYS A 128 6.92 13.43 -0.61
C LYS A 128 5.78 13.86 -1.53
N SER A 129 6.04 13.96 -2.84
CA SER A 129 5.03 14.38 -3.81
C SER A 129 3.91 13.35 -3.97
N GLN A 130 4.24 12.05 -4.00
CA GLN A 130 3.25 10.97 -4.02
C GLN A 130 2.37 10.98 -2.77
N LEU A 131 2.96 11.16 -1.57
CA LEU A 131 2.18 11.25 -0.33
C LEU A 131 1.24 12.47 -0.34
N SER A 132 1.72 13.63 -0.81
CA SER A 132 0.92 14.85 -0.91
C SER A 132 -0.28 14.65 -1.85
N ARG A 133 -0.04 14.06 -3.03
CA ARG A 133 -1.09 13.72 -4.00
C ARG A 133 -2.10 12.72 -3.43
N ALA A 134 -1.62 11.68 -2.73
CA ALA A 134 -2.49 10.70 -2.06
C ALA A 134 -3.42 11.38 -1.05
N ARG A 135 -2.88 12.24 -0.18
CA ARG A 135 -3.66 12.97 0.83
C ARG A 135 -4.67 13.92 0.20
N LYS A 136 -4.28 14.65 -0.84
CA LYS A 136 -5.17 15.56 -1.56
C LYS A 136 -6.36 14.80 -2.16
N TRP A 137 -6.06 13.71 -2.88
CA TRP A 137 -7.08 12.87 -3.51
C TRP A 137 -8.05 12.26 -2.48
N LEU A 138 -7.53 11.72 -1.37
CA LEU A 138 -8.37 11.17 -0.29
C LEU A 138 -9.27 12.25 0.34
N LYS A 139 -8.72 13.43 0.62
CA LYS A 139 -9.48 14.55 1.20
C LYS A 139 -10.62 14.99 0.27
N GLU A 140 -10.38 15.10 -1.03
CA GLU A 140 -11.40 15.48 -2.01
C GLU A 140 -12.54 14.47 -2.05
N ARG A 141 -12.24 13.17 -1.96
CA ARG A 141 -13.27 12.12 -1.94
C ARG A 141 -14.05 12.06 -0.63
N LEU A 142 -13.38 12.23 0.51
CA LEU A 142 -14.06 12.29 1.81
C LEU A 142 -15.08 13.44 1.87
N VAL A 143 -14.69 14.64 1.40
CA VAL A 143 -15.61 15.80 1.33
C VAL A 143 -16.80 15.54 0.39
N GLN A 144 -16.62 14.76 -0.69
CA GLN A 144 -17.73 14.38 -1.57
C GLN A 144 -18.71 13.41 -0.88
N LEU A 145 -18.18 12.43 -0.14
CA LEU A 145 -19.01 11.47 0.61
C LEU A 145 -19.82 12.16 1.71
N GLU A 146 -19.19 13.06 2.48
CA GLU A 146 -19.88 13.86 3.51
C GLU A 146 -20.99 14.77 2.96
N ARG A 147 -20.89 15.19 1.69
CA ARG A 147 -21.91 16.02 1.02
C ARG A 147 -23.06 15.23 0.41
N THR A 148 -22.89 13.92 0.28
CA THR A 148 -23.89 13.02 -0.33
C THR A 148 -24.77 12.36 0.74
N GLN A 149 -24.41 12.53 2.02
CA GLN A 149 -25.24 12.25 3.21
C GLN A 149 -26.03 13.51 3.60
#